data_AF-A0A1G3A8Z5-F1
#
_entry.id   AF-A0A1G3A8Z5-F1
#
_cell.length_a   1.000
_cell.length_b   1.000
_cell.length_c   1.000
_cell.angle_alpha   90.00
_cell.angle_beta   90.00
_cell.angle_gamma   90.00
#
_symmetry.space_group_name_H-M   'P 1'
#
loop_
_entity.id
_entity.type
_entity.pdbx_description
1 polymer ?
#
loop_
_entity_poly.entity_id
_entity_poly.type
_entity_poly.pdbx_seq_one_letter_code
_entity_poly.pdbx_strand_id
1 'polypeptide(L)'
;MTNKISIEEYLEKVARFSGSDYGKMIRTQFQDIHGDSELAMLTAPSVEELDQIRKAMAIMTPDEKQNADTLTDEQVHKIAADAQIDPANLAIFMNGYALHCKRVP
;
A
#
# COMPACT_ATOMS: atom_id res chain seq x y z
N MET A 1 -1.35 -16.94 -18.49
CA MET A 1 -2.10 -16.00 -17.64
C MET A 1 -1.25 -15.79 -16.41
N THR A 2 -0.57 -14.66 -16.32
CA THR A 2 0.26 -14.30 -15.18
C THR A 2 -0.66 -14.14 -13.96
N ASN A 3 -0.46 -14.96 -12.93
CA ASN A 3 -1.26 -14.97 -11.70
C ASN A 3 -0.96 -13.71 -10.88
N LYS A 4 -1.44 -12.55 -11.34
CA LYS A 4 -1.43 -11.30 -10.58
C LYS A 4 -2.43 -11.45 -9.43
N ILE A 5 -1.94 -11.35 -8.19
CA ILE A 5 -2.81 -11.27 -7.02
C ILE A 5 -3.61 -9.96 -7.05
N SER A 6 -4.80 -9.94 -6.48
CA SER A 6 -5.60 -8.73 -6.39
C SER A 6 -4.96 -7.69 -5.45
N ILE A 7 -5.39 -6.42 -5.54
CA ILE A 7 -4.94 -5.38 -4.62
C ILE A 7 -5.34 -5.69 -3.17
N GLU A 8 -6.47 -6.36 -2.97
CA GLU A 8 -6.91 -6.87 -1.66
C GLU A 8 -5.99 -7.98 -1.14
N GLU A 9 -5.63 -8.95 -1.97
CA GLU A 9 -4.68 -10.00 -1.59
C GLU A 9 -3.30 -9.40 -1.26
N TYR A 10 -2.89 -8.37 -2.01
CA TYR A 10 -1.67 -7.62 -1.72
C TYR A 10 -1.76 -6.87 -0.37
N LEU A 11 -2.92 -6.26 -0.06
CA LEU A 11 -3.16 -5.63 1.23
C LEU A 11 -3.00 -6.62 2.38
N GLU A 12 -3.62 -7.80 2.29
CA GLU A 12 -3.52 -8.83 3.32
C GLU A 12 -2.07 -9.32 3.50
N LYS A 13 -1.32 -9.42 2.39
CA LYS A 13 0.09 -9.78 2.42
C LYS A 13 0.93 -8.78 3.22
N VAL A 14 0.77 -7.48 2.99
CA VAL A 14 1.53 -6.45 3.72
C VAL A 14 0.98 -6.23 5.13
N ALA A 15 -0.31 -6.43 5.36
CA ALA A 15 -0.96 -6.31 6.66
C ALA A 15 -0.48 -7.36 7.68
N ARG A 16 0.05 -8.50 7.22
CA ARG A 16 0.44 -9.66 8.05
C ARG A 16 1.28 -9.31 9.28
N PHE A 17 2.16 -8.31 9.18
CA PHE A 17 3.05 -7.92 10.26
C PHE A 17 2.72 -6.57 10.89
N SER A 18 1.59 -5.96 10.50
CA SER A 18 1.15 -4.68 11.06
C SER A 18 0.96 -4.77 12.57
N GLY A 19 1.60 -3.87 13.31
CA GLY A 19 1.55 -3.82 14.78
C GLY A 19 2.30 -4.93 15.53
N SER A 20 2.85 -5.94 14.82
CA SER A 20 3.64 -7.02 15.43
C SER A 20 5.04 -6.56 15.83
N ASP A 21 5.68 -7.26 16.76
CA ASP A 21 7.05 -6.93 17.18
C ASP A 21 8.07 -7.10 16.04
N TYR A 22 7.84 -8.06 15.15
CA TYR A 22 8.60 -8.20 13.91
C TYR A 22 8.41 -6.99 12.97
N GLY A 23 7.16 -6.53 12.79
CA GLY A 23 6.86 -5.34 12.00
C GLY A 23 7.50 -4.07 12.60
N LYS A 24 7.46 -3.91 13.92
CA LYS A 24 8.14 -2.81 14.62
C LYS A 24 9.65 -2.84 14.41
N MET A 25 10.26 -4.03 14.52
CA MET A 25 11.69 -4.22 14.25
C MET A 25 12.07 -3.79 12.82
N ILE A 26 11.31 -4.25 11.82
CA ILE A 26 11.50 -3.85 10.42
C ILE A 26 11.40 -2.34 10.27
N ARG A 27 10.36 -1.71 10.85
CA ARG A 27 10.20 -0.25 10.81
C ARG A 27 11.37 0.49 11.43
N THR A 28 11.86 0.07 12.59
CA THR A 28 13.03 0.69 13.24
C THR A 28 14.28 0.56 12.38
N GLN A 29 14.51 -0.59 11.73
CA GLN A 29 15.67 -0.80 10.87
C GLN A 29 15.72 0.18 9.68
N PHE A 30 14.55 0.57 9.15
CA PHE A 30 14.40 1.48 8.03
C PHE A 30 14.18 2.95 8.45
N GLN A 31 14.00 3.26 9.73
CA GLN A 31 13.88 4.65 10.22
C GLN A 31 15.21 5.42 10.20
N ASP A 32 16.34 4.74 10.36
CA ASP A 32 17.67 5.38 10.48
C ASP A 32 18.27 5.77 9.11
N ILE A 33 17.62 5.42 8.00
CA ILE A 33 18.15 5.58 6.65
C ILE A 33 17.29 6.61 5.90
N HIS A 34 17.67 7.89 5.96
CA HIS A 34 17.37 9.04 5.07
C HIS A 34 16.16 9.07 4.07
N GLY A 35 15.08 8.30 4.25
CA GLY A 35 13.94 8.19 3.32
C GLY A 35 13.16 6.85 3.36
N ASP A 36 13.61 5.86 4.14
CA ASP A 36 13.18 4.45 4.04
C ASP A 36 11.87 4.07 4.77
N SER A 37 11.15 5.02 5.38
CA SER A 37 9.80 4.75 5.94
C SER A 37 8.85 4.19 4.89
N GLU A 38 9.03 4.56 3.61
CA GLU A 38 8.26 4.02 2.49
C GLU A 38 8.53 2.52 2.29
N LEU A 39 9.80 2.08 2.36
CA LEU A 39 10.18 0.66 2.23
C LEU A 39 9.66 -0.17 3.40
N ALA A 40 9.67 0.40 4.60
CA ALA A 40 9.05 -0.23 5.77
C ALA A 40 7.54 -0.39 5.57
N MET A 41 6.86 0.64 5.05
CA MET A 41 5.42 0.61 4.77
C MET A 41 5.06 -0.43 3.70
N LEU A 42 5.91 -0.65 2.70
CA LEU A 42 5.72 -1.69 1.68
C LEU A 42 5.70 -3.12 2.26
N THR A 43 6.20 -3.32 3.48
CA THR A 43 6.40 -4.65 4.09
C THR A 43 5.61 -4.83 5.38
N ALA A 44 5.51 -3.78 6.19
CA ALA A 44 4.89 -3.78 7.50
C ALA A 44 4.33 -2.38 7.83
N PRO A 45 3.21 -1.98 7.20
CA PRO A 45 2.55 -0.72 7.51
C PRO A 45 2.16 -0.71 8.99
N SER A 46 2.15 0.49 9.59
CA SER A 46 1.63 0.66 10.94
C SER A 46 0.13 0.35 10.95
N VAL A 47 -0.45 0.17 12.13
CA VAL A 47 -1.90 -0.05 12.25
C VAL A 47 -2.66 1.15 11.67
N GLU A 48 -2.16 2.37 11.89
CA GLU A 48 -2.76 3.60 11.38
C GLU A 48 -2.67 3.71 9.85
N GLU A 49 -1.49 3.45 9.28
CA GLU A 49 -1.31 3.42 7.81
C GLU A 49 -2.21 2.36 7.17
N LEU A 50 -2.29 1.17 7.76
CA LEU A 50 -3.13 0.09 7.27
C LEU A 50 -4.62 0.47 7.30
N ASP A 51 -5.08 1.11 8.36
CA ASP A 51 -6.47 1.58 8.47
C ASP A 51 -6.78 2.67 7.45
N GLN A 52 -5.84 3.56 7.15
CA GLN A 52 -5.98 4.54 6.08
C GLN A 52 -6.12 3.86 4.71
N ILE A 53 -5.24 2.90 4.39
CA ILE A 53 -5.31 2.16 3.11
C ILE A 53 -6.65 1.42 2.98
N ARG A 54 -7.13 0.79 4.07
CA ARG A 54 -8.44 0.12 4.10
C ARG A 54 -9.60 1.07 3.80
N LYS A 55 -9.57 2.29 4.35
CA LYS A 55 -10.58 3.32 4.06
C LYS A 55 -10.59 3.71 2.59
N ALA A 56 -9.43 3.96 1.99
CA ALA A 56 -9.32 4.23 0.54
C ALA A 56 -9.86 3.08 -0.30
N MET A 57 -9.46 1.84 0.00
CA MET A 57 -9.94 0.67 -0.74
C MET A 57 -11.44 0.40 -0.58
N ALA A 58 -12.06 0.85 0.51
CA ALA A 58 -13.50 0.71 0.71
C ALA A 58 -14.31 1.60 -0.24
N ILE A 59 -13.75 2.74 -0.67
CA ILE A 59 -14.43 3.69 -1.56
C ILE A 59 -14.06 3.50 -3.05
N MET A 60 -12.96 2.81 -3.34
CA MET A 60 -12.56 2.49 -4.71
C MET A 60 -13.64 1.70 -5.44
N THR A 61 -13.87 2.06 -6.69
CA THR A 61 -14.72 1.33 -7.62
C THR A 61 -14.12 -0.04 -7.97
N PRO A 62 -14.93 -1.00 -8.45
CA PRO A 62 -14.42 -2.27 -8.95
C PRO A 62 -13.37 -2.10 -10.06
N ASP A 63 -13.57 -1.14 -10.97
CA ASP A 63 -12.65 -0.87 -12.07
C ASP A 63 -11.31 -0.32 -11.57
N GLU A 64 -11.32 0.57 -10.57
CA GLU A 64 -10.10 1.08 -9.93
C GLU A 64 -9.33 -0.03 -9.21
N LYS A 65 -10.03 -0.97 -8.55
CA LYS A 65 -9.40 -2.13 -7.90
C LYS A 65 -8.78 -3.09 -8.90
N GLN A 66 -9.49 -3.37 -9.99
CA GLN A 66 -9.00 -4.25 -11.05
C GLN A 66 -7.75 -3.70 -11.74
N ASN A 67 -7.70 -2.37 -11.93
CA ASN A 67 -6.64 -1.68 -12.67
C ASN A 67 -5.71 -0.87 -11.75
N ALA A 68 -5.66 -1.21 -10.46
CA ALA A 68 -4.96 -0.47 -9.42
C ALA A 68 -3.46 -0.20 -9.71
N ASP A 69 -2.78 -1.11 -10.39
CA ASP A 69 -1.37 -1.00 -10.82
C ASP A 69 -1.13 0.03 -11.95
N THR A 70 -2.20 0.57 -12.52
CA THR A 70 -2.17 1.54 -13.62
C THR A 70 -2.83 2.87 -13.29
N LEU A 71 -3.30 3.06 -12.05
CA LEU A 71 -3.86 4.33 -11.61
C LEU A 71 -2.80 5.43 -11.69
N THR A 72 -3.20 6.60 -12.18
CA THR A 72 -2.33 7.77 -12.24
C THR A 72 -2.19 8.42 -10.86
N ASP A 73 -1.14 9.22 -10.68
CA ASP A 73 -0.94 9.98 -9.45
C ASP A 73 -2.15 10.87 -9.12
N GLU A 74 -2.80 11.45 -10.13
CA GLU A 74 -4.01 12.25 -9.97
C GLU A 74 -5.19 11.41 -9.45
N GLN A 75 -5.38 10.20 -9.98
CA GLN A 75 -6.42 9.29 -9.50
C GLN A 75 -6.16 8.84 -8.07
N VAL A 76 -4.90 8.51 -7.75
CA VAL A 76 -4.49 8.15 -6.38
C VAL A 76 -4.75 9.31 -5.41
N HIS A 77 -4.36 10.53 -5.77
CA HIS A 77 -4.63 11.72 -4.94
C HIS A 77 -6.12 11.96 -4.73
N LYS A 78 -6.93 11.77 -5.78
CA LYS A 78 -8.38 11.91 -5.68
C LYS A 78 -8.98 10.89 -4.72
N ILE A 79 -8.61 9.61 -4.83
CA ILE A 79 -9.08 8.56 -3.92
C ILE A 79 -8.67 8.87 -2.47
N ALA A 80 -7.44 9.32 -2.25
CA ALA A 80 -6.98 9.69 -0.91
C ALA A 80 -7.78 10.87 -0.32
N ALA A 81 -8.07 11.88 -1.13
CA ALA A 81 -8.89 13.02 -0.75
C ALA A 81 -10.33 12.62 -0.41
N ASP A 82 -10.95 11.80 -1.27
CA ASP A 82 -12.31 11.30 -1.08
C ASP A 82 -12.42 10.39 0.16
N ALA A 83 -11.35 9.64 0.49
CA ALA A 83 -11.26 8.79 1.67
C ALA A 83 -10.83 9.55 2.94
N GLN A 84 -10.45 10.83 2.83
CA GLN A 84 -9.92 11.66 3.91
C GLN A 84 -8.71 11.05 4.62
N ILE A 85 -7.75 10.55 3.85
CA ILE A 85 -6.50 9.96 4.35
C ILE A 85 -5.27 10.72 3.86
N ASP A 86 -4.08 10.34 4.35
CA ASP A 86 -2.83 10.87 3.83
C ASP A 86 -2.58 10.34 2.40
N PRO A 87 -2.43 11.23 1.38
CA PRO A 87 -2.14 10.81 0.02
C PRO A 87 -0.79 10.10 -0.14
N ALA A 88 0.20 10.40 0.69
CA ALA A 88 1.50 9.74 0.65
C ALA A 88 1.36 8.25 1.01
N ASN A 89 0.56 7.94 2.04
CA ASN A 89 0.30 6.56 2.46
C ASN A 89 -0.34 5.74 1.32
N LEU A 90 -1.34 6.31 0.65
CA LEU A 90 -1.96 5.62 -0.48
C LEU A 90 -0.98 5.47 -1.65
N ALA A 91 -0.25 6.53 -2.00
CA ALA A 91 0.72 6.50 -3.10
C ALA A 91 1.81 5.43 -2.90
N ILE A 92 2.40 5.34 -1.70
CA ILE A 92 3.39 4.32 -1.37
C ILE A 92 2.81 2.93 -1.55
N PHE A 93 1.60 2.67 -1.04
CA PHE A 93 0.94 1.38 -1.18
C PHE A 93 0.68 1.01 -2.65
N MET A 94 0.12 1.94 -3.43
CA MET A 94 -0.19 1.73 -4.85
C MET A 94 1.07 1.49 -5.69
N ASN A 95 2.13 2.25 -5.42
CA ASN A 95 3.43 2.05 -6.06
C ASN A 95 4.02 0.68 -5.72
N GLY A 96 3.91 0.26 -4.46
CA GLY A 96 4.27 -1.09 -4.02
C GLY A 96 3.55 -2.18 -4.80
N TYR A 97 2.24 -2.06 -4.94
CA TYR A 97 1.43 -3.00 -5.70
C TYR A 97 1.80 -3.01 -7.18
N ALA A 98 1.98 -1.84 -7.80
CA ALA A 98 2.41 -1.74 -9.20
C ALA A 98 3.78 -2.39 -9.43
N LEU A 99 4.74 -2.19 -8.52
CA LEU A 99 6.03 -2.87 -8.56
C LEU A 99 5.90 -4.39 -8.38
N HIS A 100 5.00 -4.84 -7.50
CA HIS A 100 4.72 -6.27 -7.32
C HIS A 100 4.17 -6.90 -8.60
N CYS A 101 3.24 -6.21 -9.28
CA CYS A 101 2.65 -6.66 -10.54
C CYS A 101 3.65 -6.68 -11.70
N LYS A 102 4.59 -5.73 -11.75
CA LYS A 102 5.66 -5.68 -12.76
C LYS A 102 6.78 -6.70 -12.52
N ARG A 103 6.98 -7.13 -11.27
CA ARG A 103 8.02 -8.11 -10.87
C ARG A 103 7.62 -9.56 -11.13
N VAL A 104 6.48 -9.83 -11.76
CA VAL A 104 6.10 -11.20 -12.10
C VAL A 104 7.05 -11.71 -13.21
N PRO A 105 7.85 -12.76 -12.94
CA PRO A 105 8.73 -13.38 -13.95
C PRO A 105 7.94 -14.09 -15.05
#